data_AF-A0A229VZI7-F1
#
_entry.id   AF-A0A229VZI7-F1
#
_cell.length_a   1.000
_cell.length_b   1.000
_cell.length_c   1.000
_cell.angle_alpha   90.00
_cell.angle_beta   90.00
_cell.angle_gamma   90.00
#
_symmetry.space_group_name_H-M   'P 1'
#
loop_
_entity.id
_entity.type
_entity.pdbx_description
1 polymer ?
#
loop_
_entity_poly.entity_id
_entity_poly.type
_entity_poly.pdbx_seq_one_letter_code
_entity_poly.pdbx_strand_id
1 'polypeptide(L)'
;MMTNDIEGEHTMDVDPEVADTHPRADHIGDGAAGRAVSAYVFDSFGRYRLDDTSESDYLLVMDDRQWAMTRDLLQWYLAMDDLDHAVKTIHDQKTRELADIGLPDANPSPAPPGLPQGWWTLLEAAYERLGDEDGLRRIYACYIVIDRLPWRWKISGVPGFDVPRRGREIDYGLYVRKLKALAGEQWPEDVRRMVRVHQRYYRDPIFAGRQLAYEELLRSERLSDAAWRYCKVRCRSRYVVASTAAELMDTMFDIVVEHHAEDVCNILLSPLRDADSPILKSDSPELVAQVIEVLRKCQPYVENRVHEECERLYAMYRHRQRLRGELKRLLRELGSSEVVG
;
A
#
# COMPACT_ATOMS: atom_id res chain seq x y z
N MET A 1 52.52 37.50 60.29
CA MET A 1 52.51 36.04 60.13
C MET A 1 51.65 35.74 58.93
N MET A 2 52.25 35.44 57.77
CA MET A 2 52.44 34.07 57.23
C MET A 2 51.08 33.47 56.80
N THR A 3 50.81 32.99 55.59
CA THR A 3 51.57 32.71 54.35
C THR A 3 50.56 32.28 53.28
N ASN A 4 50.78 32.72 52.04
CA ASN A 4 50.75 32.00 50.75
C ASN A 4 49.98 30.66 50.56
N ASP A 5 49.22 30.66 49.45
CA ASP A 5 49.36 29.77 48.26
C ASP A 5 48.77 28.34 48.16
N ILE A 6 48.02 28.19 47.04
CA ILE A 6 48.10 27.17 45.97
C ILE A 6 47.28 25.85 46.07
N GLU A 7 46.35 25.76 45.12
CA GLU A 7 45.95 24.67 44.18
C GLU A 7 45.67 23.23 44.65
N GLY A 8 44.67 22.64 43.99
CA GLY A 8 44.46 21.19 43.92
C GLY A 8 43.19 20.81 43.19
N GLU A 9 43.29 20.62 41.86
CA GLU A 9 42.34 19.83 41.06
C GLU A 9 42.11 18.44 41.68
N HIS A 10 40.85 18.02 41.76
CA HIS A 10 40.50 16.60 41.63
C HIS A 10 39.17 16.46 40.91
N THR A 11 39.28 16.10 39.64
CA THR A 11 38.30 15.32 38.89
C THR A 11 38.07 13.98 39.59
N MET A 12 36.81 13.63 39.85
CA MET A 12 36.39 12.23 39.92
C MET A 12 35.09 12.06 39.14
N ASP A 13 35.25 11.38 38.02
CA ASP A 13 34.21 10.60 37.34
C ASP A 13 33.55 9.63 38.31
N VAL A 14 32.22 9.64 38.37
CA VAL A 14 31.41 8.43 38.46
C VAL A 14 30.18 8.66 37.58
N ASP A 15 30.21 8.02 36.42
CA ASP A 15 29.13 7.94 35.44
C ASP A 15 28.06 6.92 35.91
N PRO A 16 26.96 6.70 35.15
CA PRO A 16 25.59 6.75 35.62
C PRO A 16 25.01 5.35 35.83
N GLU A 17 23.82 5.24 36.41
CA GLU A 17 22.84 4.15 36.20
C GLU A 17 21.96 4.01 37.45
N VAL A 18 20.82 4.68 37.44
CA VAL A 18 19.52 3.99 37.57
C VAL A 18 18.54 4.79 36.72
N ALA A 19 18.69 4.67 35.40
CA ALA A 19 17.58 4.96 34.51
C ALA A 19 16.56 3.85 34.78
N ASP A 20 15.52 4.23 35.51
CA ASP A 20 14.33 3.43 35.80
C ASP A 20 13.69 3.05 34.45
N THR A 21 14.15 1.93 33.90
CA THR A 21 13.67 1.35 32.64
C THR A 21 12.48 0.46 32.99
N HIS A 22 11.40 1.09 33.43
CA HIS A 22 10.10 0.46 33.30
C HIS A 22 9.80 0.27 31.81
N PRO A 23 9.34 -0.92 31.40
CA PRO A 23 9.17 -1.24 30.00
C PRO A 23 8.07 -0.34 29.44
N ARG A 24 8.43 0.52 28.49
CA ARG A 24 7.47 1.11 27.55
C ARG A 24 6.85 -0.05 26.78
N ALA A 25 5.75 -0.59 27.29
CA ALA A 25 4.82 -1.34 26.47
C ALA A 25 4.10 -0.32 25.58
N ASP A 26 4.86 0.32 24.68
CA ASP A 26 4.30 0.92 23.49
C ASP A 26 3.74 -0.26 22.69
N HIS A 27 2.44 -0.52 22.75
CA HIS A 27 1.68 -1.17 21.67
C HIS A 27 0.18 -1.14 22.00
N ILE A 28 -0.46 -0.01 21.66
CA ILE A 28 -1.67 0.03 20.82
C ILE A 28 -1.56 1.27 19.90
N GLY A 29 -1.30 1.05 18.60
CA GLY A 29 -1.66 1.99 17.51
C GLY A 29 -0.87 3.31 17.28
N ASP A 30 0.28 3.60 17.89
CA ASP A 30 1.13 4.81 17.67
C ASP A 30 0.54 6.22 17.93
N GLY A 31 -0.76 6.33 18.16
CA GLY A 31 -1.46 7.59 18.49
C GLY A 31 -1.48 8.63 17.37
N ALA A 32 -1.11 8.27 16.13
CA ALA A 32 -1.03 9.22 15.02
C ALA A 32 -2.41 9.71 14.60
N ALA A 33 -3.44 8.87 14.67
CA ALA A 33 -4.80 9.27 14.34
C ALA A 33 -5.33 10.28 15.35
N GLY A 34 -5.13 10.03 16.65
CA GLY A 34 -5.42 10.99 17.71
C GLY A 34 -4.72 12.34 17.52
N ARG A 35 -3.42 12.33 17.24
CA ARG A 35 -2.66 13.55 16.93
C ARG A 35 -3.17 14.28 15.69
N ALA A 36 -3.62 13.55 14.66
CA ALA A 36 -4.18 14.12 13.45
C ALA A 36 -5.53 14.81 13.72
N VAL A 37 -6.40 14.17 14.51
CA VAL A 37 -7.68 14.75 14.95
C VAL A 37 -7.43 16.01 15.78
N SER A 38 -6.55 15.91 16.79
CA SER A 38 -6.18 17.03 17.65
C SER A 38 -5.64 18.20 16.82
N ALA A 39 -4.66 17.97 15.93
CA ALA A 39 -4.12 18.99 15.06
C ALA A 39 -5.18 19.63 14.14
N TYR A 40 -6.12 18.85 13.61
CA TYR A 40 -7.23 19.39 12.82
C TYR A 40 -8.14 20.30 13.65
N VAL A 41 -8.50 19.87 14.87
CA VAL A 41 -9.34 20.66 15.79
C VAL A 41 -8.66 21.97 16.16
N PHE A 42 -7.38 21.92 16.53
CA PHE A 42 -6.58 23.11 16.84
C PHE A 42 -6.43 24.03 15.63
N ASP A 43 -6.13 23.53 14.44
CA ASP A 43 -5.95 24.38 13.25
C ASP A 43 -7.27 24.98 12.74
N SER A 44 -8.38 24.26 12.88
CA SER A 44 -9.69 24.69 12.34
C SER A 44 -10.48 25.55 13.32
N PHE A 45 -10.29 25.36 14.62
CA PHE A 45 -11.08 26.01 15.68
C PHE A 45 -10.24 26.76 16.72
N GLY A 46 -8.91 26.72 16.63
CA GLY A 46 -7.95 27.33 17.56
C GLY A 46 -7.86 28.86 17.56
N ARG A 47 -8.98 29.56 17.35
CA ARG A 47 -9.08 31.00 17.64
C ARG A 47 -9.10 31.32 19.14
N TYR A 48 -9.11 30.31 20.01
CA TYR A 48 -8.89 30.48 21.45
C TYR A 48 -7.46 30.07 21.77
N ARG A 49 -6.57 31.06 21.88
CA ARG A 49 -5.24 30.87 22.47
C ARG A 49 -5.42 30.44 23.93
N LEU A 50 -5.14 29.17 24.23
CA LEU A 50 -4.73 28.76 25.56
C LEU A 50 -3.24 29.09 25.65
N ASP A 51 -2.93 30.17 26.34
CA ASP A 51 -1.56 30.43 26.77
C ASP A 51 -1.18 29.36 27.81
N ASP A 52 0.04 28.89 27.65
CA ASP A 52 0.84 28.10 28.60
C ASP A 52 0.69 26.55 28.59
N THR A 53 1.69 25.98 27.92
CA THR A 53 2.50 24.77 28.15
C THR A 53 1.95 23.49 28.84
N SER A 54 2.31 22.39 28.18
CA SER A 54 2.52 21.02 28.67
C SER A 54 1.32 20.26 29.24
N GLU A 55 0.49 19.73 28.34
CA GLU A 55 0.12 18.30 28.29
C GLU A 55 -0.60 18.05 26.96
N SER A 56 0.12 17.45 26.01
CA SER A 56 -0.39 17.06 24.70
C SER A 56 -1.04 15.68 24.82
N ASP A 57 -2.13 15.57 25.59
CA ASP A 57 -2.81 14.29 25.73
C ASP A 57 -4.30 14.45 25.48
N TYR A 58 -4.86 13.43 24.84
CA TYR A 58 -6.23 13.24 24.34
C TYR A 58 -7.40 13.83 25.15
N LEU A 59 -7.16 14.21 26.41
CA LEU A 59 -8.07 14.80 27.37
C LEU A 59 -8.67 16.15 26.92
N LEU A 60 -7.95 16.92 26.10
CA LEU A 60 -8.37 18.29 25.75
C LEU A 60 -9.53 18.34 24.74
N VAL A 61 -9.83 17.25 24.03
CA VAL A 61 -10.85 17.24 22.97
C VAL A 61 -12.17 16.67 23.46
N MET A 62 -12.13 15.48 24.08
CA MET A 62 -13.30 14.72 24.52
C MET A 62 -12.94 13.84 25.71
N ASP A 63 -13.87 13.65 26.65
CA ASP A 63 -13.76 12.67 27.73
C ASP A 63 -14.01 11.22 27.23
N ASP A 64 -13.73 10.22 28.08
CA ASP A 64 -13.85 8.80 27.69
C ASP A 64 -15.27 8.39 27.31
N ARG A 65 -16.28 9.01 27.94
CA ARG A 65 -17.68 8.74 27.63
C ARG A 65 -18.03 9.30 26.25
N GLN A 66 -17.57 10.50 25.95
CA GLN A 66 -17.72 11.13 24.63
C GLN A 66 -16.99 10.30 23.57
N TRP A 67 -15.77 9.82 23.83
CA TRP A 67 -15.04 8.94 22.93
C TRP A 67 -15.78 7.63 22.68
N ALA A 68 -16.33 7.00 23.72
CA ALA A 68 -17.15 5.80 23.59
C ALA A 68 -18.41 6.05 22.75
N MET A 69 -19.13 7.15 23.00
CA MET A 69 -20.30 7.53 22.21
C MET A 69 -19.94 7.77 20.74
N THR A 70 -18.84 8.48 20.48
CA THR A 70 -18.35 8.72 19.12
C THR A 70 -17.95 7.42 18.44
N ARG A 71 -17.21 6.53 19.12
CA ARG A 71 -16.87 5.21 18.61
C ARG A 71 -18.13 4.45 18.21
N ASP A 72 -19.11 4.35 19.10
CA ASP A 72 -20.33 3.56 18.89
C ASP A 72 -21.15 4.12 17.71
N LEU A 73 -21.28 5.45 17.63
CA LEU A 73 -21.97 6.12 16.52
C LEU A 73 -21.27 5.89 15.18
N LEU A 74 -19.95 6.06 15.15
CA LEU A 74 -19.14 5.91 13.94
C LEU A 74 -19.08 4.44 13.50
N GLN A 75 -18.94 3.51 14.43
CA GLN A 75 -18.92 2.08 14.15
C GLN A 75 -20.24 1.63 13.53
N TRP A 76 -21.36 2.08 14.09
CA TRP A 76 -22.69 1.82 13.53
C TRP A 76 -22.84 2.43 12.12
N TYR A 77 -22.48 3.71 11.96
CA TYR A 77 -22.62 4.40 10.67
C TYR A 77 -21.74 3.79 9.57
N LEU A 78 -20.50 3.43 9.91
CA LEU A 78 -19.54 2.83 8.98
C LEU A 78 -19.68 1.30 8.87
N ALA A 79 -20.66 0.71 9.56
CA ALA A 79 -20.90 -0.73 9.62
C ALA A 79 -19.65 -1.56 10.01
N MET A 80 -18.84 -1.02 10.94
CA MET A 80 -17.51 -1.54 11.32
C MET A 80 -17.54 -2.69 12.33
N ASP A 81 -18.70 -3.29 12.60
CA ASP A 81 -18.83 -4.49 13.44
C ASP A 81 -18.21 -5.72 12.79
N ASP A 82 -18.29 -5.81 11.45
CA ASP A 82 -17.74 -6.91 10.66
C ASP A 82 -17.09 -6.36 9.38
N LEU A 83 -15.89 -6.86 9.06
CA LEU A 83 -15.12 -6.39 7.90
C LEU A 83 -15.88 -6.59 6.57
N ASP A 84 -16.55 -7.73 6.39
CA ASP A 84 -17.29 -8.01 5.16
C ASP A 84 -18.52 -7.12 5.06
N HIS A 85 -19.22 -6.91 6.19
CA HIS A 85 -20.35 -6.00 6.24
C HIS A 85 -19.96 -4.54 5.99
N ALA A 86 -18.83 -4.08 6.53
CA ALA A 86 -18.27 -2.75 6.27
C ALA A 86 -17.95 -2.58 4.78
N VAL A 87 -17.19 -3.52 4.20
CA VAL A 87 -16.83 -3.48 2.77
C VAL A 87 -18.08 -3.53 1.89
N LYS A 88 -19.07 -4.36 2.23
CA LYS A 88 -20.35 -4.43 1.54
C LYS A 88 -21.10 -3.10 1.60
N THR A 89 -21.17 -2.47 2.78
CA THR A 89 -21.90 -1.20 2.95
C THR A 89 -21.25 -0.09 2.12
N ILE A 90 -19.91 -0.02 2.12
CA ILE A 90 -19.17 0.94 1.29
C ILE A 90 -19.39 0.65 -0.19
N HIS A 91 -19.39 -0.62 -0.59
CA HIS A 91 -19.73 -1.06 -1.94
C HIS A 91 -21.14 -0.58 -2.34
N ASP A 92 -22.15 -0.91 -1.53
CA ASP A 92 -23.55 -0.58 -1.83
C ASP A 92 -23.78 0.93 -1.88
N GLN A 93 -23.03 1.71 -1.09
CA GLN A 93 -23.03 3.17 -1.17
C GLN A 93 -22.42 3.67 -2.48
N LYS A 94 -21.21 3.21 -2.84
CA LYS A 94 -20.56 3.63 -4.10
C LYS A 94 -21.36 3.21 -5.35
N THR A 95 -21.95 2.02 -5.33
CA THR A 95 -22.78 1.53 -6.44
C THR A 95 -24.02 2.39 -6.63
N ARG A 96 -24.65 2.85 -5.52
CA ARG A 96 -25.72 3.85 -5.58
C ARG A 96 -25.23 5.19 -6.14
N GLU A 97 -24.11 5.71 -5.65
CA GLU A 97 -23.52 6.95 -6.17
C GLU A 97 -23.25 6.88 -7.68
N LEU A 98 -22.71 5.75 -8.18
CA LEU A 98 -22.47 5.54 -9.60
C LEU A 98 -23.77 5.43 -10.41
N ALA A 99 -24.82 4.81 -9.86
CA ALA A 99 -26.13 4.72 -10.50
C ALA A 99 -26.81 6.09 -10.62
N ASP A 100 -26.70 6.92 -9.58
CA ASP A 100 -27.29 8.27 -9.53
C ASP A 100 -26.62 9.21 -10.55
N ILE A 101 -25.31 9.07 -10.78
CA ILE A 101 -24.56 9.85 -11.79
C ILE A 101 -24.97 9.48 -13.24
N GLY A 102 -25.51 8.28 -13.46
CA GLY A 102 -25.88 7.77 -14.78
C GLY A 102 -27.25 8.24 -15.32
N LEU A 103 -28.02 9.01 -14.56
CA LEU A 103 -29.36 9.48 -14.92
C LEU A 103 -29.33 10.90 -15.51
N PRO A 104 -29.81 11.13 -16.75
CA PRO A 104 -29.68 12.41 -17.45
C PRO A 104 -30.52 13.57 -16.86
N ASP A 105 -31.46 13.28 -15.97
CA ASP A 105 -32.35 14.28 -15.30
C ASP A 105 -32.44 14.07 -13.77
N ALA A 106 -31.47 13.38 -13.16
CA ALA A 106 -31.41 13.37 -11.71
C ALA A 106 -31.03 14.78 -11.24
N ASN A 107 -32.01 15.53 -10.72
CA ASN A 107 -31.70 16.62 -9.79
C ASN A 107 -30.66 16.07 -8.82
N PRO A 108 -29.48 16.70 -8.66
CA PRO A 108 -28.48 16.20 -7.75
C PRO A 108 -29.15 16.12 -6.38
N SER A 109 -29.53 14.91 -5.98
CA SER A 109 -29.92 14.66 -4.61
C SER A 109 -28.75 15.20 -3.79
N PRO A 110 -28.97 16.08 -2.79
CA PRO A 110 -27.87 16.62 -2.02
C PRO A 110 -27.04 15.43 -1.59
N ALA A 111 -25.82 15.34 -2.13
CA ALA A 111 -24.97 14.18 -1.91
C ALA A 111 -25.00 13.95 -0.40
N PRO A 112 -25.46 12.78 0.09
CA PRO A 112 -25.48 12.53 1.52
C PRO A 112 -24.07 12.88 1.98
N PRO A 113 -23.90 13.84 2.92
CA PRO A 113 -22.66 14.57 3.12
C PRO A 113 -21.55 13.54 3.19
N GLY A 114 -20.81 13.40 2.08
CA GLY A 114 -19.94 12.25 1.90
C GLY A 114 -18.98 12.31 3.05
N LEU A 115 -19.03 11.34 3.96
CA LEU A 115 -18.34 11.46 5.24
C LEU A 115 -16.88 11.84 4.93
N PRO A 116 -16.40 13.01 5.40
CA PRO A 116 -15.01 13.38 5.23
C PRO A 116 -14.12 12.20 5.64
N GLN A 117 -13.01 11.97 4.93
CA GLN A 117 -12.03 10.93 5.28
C GLN A 117 -11.63 10.97 6.77
N GLY A 118 -11.76 12.14 7.42
CA GLY A 118 -11.58 12.34 8.85
C GLY A 118 -12.48 11.50 9.77
N TRP A 119 -13.61 10.93 9.32
CA TRP A 119 -14.46 10.08 10.16
C TRP A 119 -13.81 8.71 10.44
N TRP A 120 -13.05 8.19 9.48
CA TRP A 120 -12.25 6.98 9.69
C TRP A 120 -11.08 7.25 10.63
N THR A 121 -10.40 8.38 10.46
CA THR A 121 -9.33 8.82 11.37
C THR A 121 -9.86 9.08 12.78
N LEU A 122 -11.07 9.62 12.92
CA LEU A 122 -11.70 9.82 14.22
C LEU A 122 -12.08 8.49 14.87
N LEU A 123 -12.58 7.52 14.10
CA LEU A 123 -12.86 6.18 14.61
C LEU A 123 -11.57 5.44 15.02
N GLU A 124 -10.50 5.53 14.21
CA GLU A 124 -9.17 5.03 14.56
C GLU A 124 -8.68 5.63 15.88
N ALA A 125 -8.76 6.96 16.03
CA ALA A 125 -8.40 7.66 17.26
C ALA A 125 -9.26 7.23 18.46
N ALA A 126 -10.56 6.98 18.25
CA ALA A 126 -11.45 6.51 19.29
C ALA A 126 -11.09 5.12 19.78
N TYR A 127 -10.78 4.19 18.87
CA TYR A 127 -10.30 2.85 19.25
C TYR A 127 -8.94 2.91 19.95
N GLU A 128 -8.00 3.73 19.46
CA GLU A 128 -6.70 3.98 20.14
C GLU A 128 -6.92 4.48 21.57
N ARG A 129 -7.77 5.50 21.74
CA ARG A 129 -8.03 6.14 23.04
C ARG A 129 -8.66 5.19 24.06
N LEU A 130 -9.55 4.32 23.60
CA LEU A 130 -10.30 3.38 24.43
C LEU A 130 -9.57 2.03 24.61
N GLY A 131 -8.42 1.83 23.95
CA GLY A 131 -7.68 0.57 23.98
C GLY A 131 -8.44 -0.59 23.31
N ASP A 132 -9.27 -0.30 22.31
CA ASP A 132 -10.09 -1.29 21.60
C ASP A 132 -9.27 -1.92 20.46
N GLU A 133 -8.48 -2.94 20.80
CA GLU A 133 -7.61 -3.66 19.85
C GLU A 133 -8.40 -4.33 18.73
N ASP A 134 -9.55 -4.94 19.05
CA ASP A 134 -10.37 -5.60 18.04
C ASP A 134 -10.97 -4.58 17.04
N GLY A 135 -11.38 -3.40 17.53
CA GLY A 135 -11.76 -2.26 16.70
C GLY A 135 -10.64 -1.80 15.77
N LEU A 136 -9.42 -1.67 16.30
CA LEU A 136 -8.24 -1.31 15.51
C LEU A 136 -7.89 -2.35 14.45
N ARG A 137 -7.97 -3.63 14.79
CA ARG A 137 -7.75 -4.72 13.83
C ARG A 137 -8.74 -4.64 12.67
N ARG A 138 -10.02 -4.40 12.98
CA ARG A 138 -11.08 -4.24 11.96
C ARG A 138 -10.82 -3.03 11.06
N ILE A 139 -10.52 -1.86 11.62
CA ILE A 139 -10.32 -0.64 10.81
C ILE A 139 -9.06 -0.72 9.95
N TYR A 140 -7.96 -1.29 10.46
CA TYR A 140 -6.74 -1.49 9.68
C TYR A 140 -6.93 -2.51 8.56
N ALA A 141 -7.61 -3.63 8.83
CA ALA A 141 -7.96 -4.59 7.80
C ALA A 141 -8.83 -3.96 6.70
N CYS A 142 -9.76 -3.08 7.10
CA CYS A 142 -10.57 -2.34 6.14
C CYS A 142 -9.71 -1.40 5.28
N TYR A 143 -8.85 -0.56 5.88
CA TYR A 143 -7.93 0.32 5.14
C TYR A 143 -7.08 -0.44 4.11
N ILE A 144 -6.56 -1.61 4.47
CA ILE A 144 -5.77 -2.47 3.58
C ILE A 144 -6.63 -2.95 2.41
N VAL A 145 -7.82 -3.50 2.67
CA VAL A 145 -8.68 -4.09 1.64
C VAL A 145 -9.17 -3.03 0.65
N ILE A 146 -9.66 -1.88 1.12
CA ILE A 146 -10.31 -0.87 0.26
C ILE A 146 -9.36 0.24 -0.24
N ASP A 147 -8.07 0.18 0.11
CA ASP A 147 -7.02 1.18 -0.20
C ASP A 147 -7.41 2.62 0.21
N ARG A 148 -8.21 2.77 1.27
CA ARG A 148 -8.58 4.09 1.83
C ARG A 148 -7.61 4.51 2.92
N LEU A 149 -6.37 4.82 2.55
CA LEU A 149 -5.46 5.44 3.50
C LEU A 149 -6.02 6.81 3.92
N PRO A 150 -6.03 7.17 5.22
CA PRO A 150 -6.52 8.46 5.69
C PRO A 150 -5.82 9.67 5.08
N TRP A 151 -4.59 9.46 4.57
CA TRP A 151 -3.77 10.48 3.92
C TRP A 151 -3.92 10.53 2.40
N ARG A 152 -4.76 9.68 1.79
CA ARG A 152 -5.02 9.65 0.34
C ARG A 152 -6.02 10.75 -0.03
N TRP A 153 -5.71 12.00 0.31
CA TRP A 153 -6.48 13.13 -0.21
C TRP A 153 -6.26 13.16 -1.72
N LYS A 154 -7.34 12.96 -2.48
CA LYS A 154 -7.31 13.20 -3.92
C LYS A 154 -6.94 14.67 -4.12
N ILE A 155 -5.74 14.91 -4.63
CA ILE A 155 -5.39 16.13 -5.36
C ILE A 155 -6.25 16.08 -6.64
N SER A 156 -7.53 16.37 -6.53
CA SER A 156 -8.42 16.48 -7.68
C SER A 156 -8.96 17.89 -7.74
N GLY A 157 -8.30 18.72 -8.54
CA GLY A 157 -8.98 19.68 -9.40
C GLY A 157 -9.22 21.11 -8.89
N VAL A 158 -8.70 21.52 -7.73
CA VAL A 158 -8.77 22.93 -7.31
C VAL A 158 -7.37 23.55 -7.40
N PRO A 159 -7.09 24.43 -8.39
CA PRO A 159 -5.85 25.18 -8.41
C PRO A 159 -5.87 26.17 -7.24
N GLY A 160 -4.89 26.08 -6.34
CA GLY A 160 -4.64 27.12 -5.33
C GLY A 160 -4.68 26.71 -3.86
N PHE A 161 -4.90 25.43 -3.52
CA PHE A 161 -4.70 24.93 -2.16
C PHE A 161 -3.59 23.86 -2.13
N ASP A 162 -2.37 24.29 -2.45
CA ASP A 162 -1.18 23.56 -2.06
C ASP A 162 -0.98 23.75 -0.55
N VAL A 163 -1.60 22.89 0.24
CA VAL A 163 -1.12 22.64 1.61
C VAL A 163 -0.49 21.25 1.61
N PRO A 164 0.81 21.12 1.26
CA PRO A 164 1.57 19.94 1.63
C PRO A 164 1.75 19.98 3.14
N ARG A 165 0.88 19.31 3.91
CA ARG A 165 1.17 19.03 5.33
C ARG A 165 2.26 17.96 5.40
N ARG A 166 3.50 18.41 5.17
CA ARG A 166 4.78 17.68 5.15
C ARG A 166 4.85 16.56 4.12
N GLY A 167 5.91 16.57 3.31
CA GLY A 167 6.25 15.51 2.35
C GLY A 167 6.53 14.17 3.03
N ARG A 168 5.50 13.52 3.57
CA ARG A 168 5.53 12.10 3.91
C ARG A 168 5.18 11.36 2.64
N GLU A 169 6.17 10.67 2.10
CA GLU A 169 5.96 9.58 1.16
C GLU A 169 4.86 8.66 1.73
N ILE A 170 3.86 8.32 0.91
CA ILE A 170 2.74 7.50 1.37
C ILE A 170 3.27 6.09 1.59
N ASP A 171 3.45 5.72 2.86
CA ASP A 171 3.84 4.36 3.24
C ASP A 171 2.63 3.42 3.21
N TYR A 172 2.47 2.75 2.07
CA TYR A 172 1.38 1.79 1.86
C TYR A 172 1.47 0.56 2.77
N GLY A 173 2.64 0.29 3.37
CA GLY A 173 2.84 -0.81 4.33
C GLY A 173 2.55 -0.44 5.78
N LEU A 174 2.27 0.82 6.09
CA LEU A 174 2.04 1.27 7.46
C LEU A 174 0.96 0.44 8.17
N TYR A 175 -0.23 0.31 7.54
CA TYR A 175 -1.35 -0.40 8.16
C TYR A 175 -1.17 -1.92 8.16
N VAL A 176 -0.42 -2.48 7.21
CA VAL A 176 -0.03 -3.89 7.23
C VAL A 176 0.85 -4.16 8.44
N ARG A 177 1.86 -3.32 8.70
CA ARG A 177 2.75 -3.47 9.87
C ARG A 177 2.02 -3.22 11.18
N LYS A 178 1.18 -2.17 11.26
CA LYS A 178 0.35 -1.91 12.46
C LYS A 178 -0.57 -3.09 12.76
N LEU A 179 -1.28 -3.61 11.76
CA LEU A 179 -2.18 -4.76 11.94
C LEU A 179 -1.41 -6.02 12.33
N LYS A 180 -0.26 -6.30 11.69
CA LYS A 180 0.56 -7.47 12.01
C LYS A 180 1.10 -7.43 13.44
N ALA A 181 1.56 -6.27 13.89
CA ALA A 181 2.02 -6.07 15.26
C ALA A 181 0.88 -6.27 16.28
N LEU A 182 -0.31 -5.74 15.97
CA LEU A 182 -1.49 -5.83 16.84
C LEU A 182 -2.11 -7.23 16.86
N ALA A 183 -2.14 -7.93 15.73
CA ALA A 183 -2.79 -9.23 15.60
C ALA A 183 -1.98 -10.36 16.26
N GLY A 184 -0.64 -10.23 16.34
CA GLY A 184 0.24 -11.26 16.91
C GLY A 184 -0.04 -12.64 16.29
N GLU A 185 -0.42 -13.60 17.13
CA GLU A 185 -0.75 -14.98 16.72
C GLU A 185 -1.97 -15.08 15.80
N GLN A 186 -2.88 -14.09 15.83
CA GLN A 186 -4.10 -14.09 15.01
C GLN A 186 -3.87 -13.59 13.58
N TRP A 187 -2.66 -13.08 13.29
CA TRP A 187 -2.30 -12.54 11.98
C TRP A 187 -2.67 -13.46 10.80
N PRO A 188 -2.41 -14.79 10.82
CA PRO A 188 -2.79 -15.67 9.71
C PRO A 188 -4.30 -15.76 9.47
N GLU A 189 -5.15 -15.60 10.50
CA GLU A 189 -6.61 -15.52 10.31
C GLU A 189 -7.02 -14.19 9.71
N ASP A 190 -6.44 -13.08 10.17
CA ASP A 190 -6.72 -11.74 9.63
C ASP A 190 -6.34 -11.65 8.15
N VAL A 191 -5.17 -12.19 7.77
CA VAL A 191 -4.74 -12.31 6.37
C VAL A 191 -5.77 -13.10 5.56
N ARG A 192 -6.17 -14.29 6.04
CA ARG A 192 -7.17 -15.12 5.36
C ARG A 192 -8.50 -14.38 5.22
N ARG A 193 -8.95 -13.66 6.25
CA ARG A 193 -10.18 -12.87 6.21
C ARG A 193 -10.09 -11.74 5.18
N MET A 194 -9.01 -10.95 5.19
CA MET A 194 -8.79 -9.87 4.22
C MET A 194 -8.77 -10.39 2.78
N VAL A 195 -8.06 -11.50 2.52
CA VAL A 195 -8.01 -12.13 1.19
C VAL A 195 -9.41 -12.61 0.77
N ARG A 196 -10.17 -13.28 1.66
CA ARG A 196 -11.54 -13.73 1.37
C ARG A 196 -12.45 -12.56 1.00
N VAL A 197 -12.43 -11.48 1.78
CA VAL A 197 -13.26 -10.28 1.55
C VAL A 197 -12.83 -9.60 0.24
N HIS A 198 -11.53 -9.35 0.03
CA HIS A 198 -11.06 -8.74 -1.21
C HIS A 198 -11.45 -9.59 -2.43
N GLN A 199 -11.27 -10.91 -2.39
CA GLN A 199 -11.65 -11.82 -3.49
C GLN A 199 -13.16 -11.93 -3.73
N ARG A 200 -14.01 -11.54 -2.78
CA ARG A 200 -15.46 -11.47 -3.00
C ARG A 200 -15.82 -10.29 -3.89
N TYR A 201 -15.13 -9.16 -3.72
CA TYR A 201 -15.48 -7.89 -4.36
C TYR A 201 -14.47 -7.37 -5.39
N TYR A 202 -13.34 -8.05 -5.63
CA TYR A 202 -12.24 -7.60 -6.51
C TYR A 202 -12.62 -7.16 -7.93
N ARG A 203 -13.73 -7.67 -8.49
CA ARG A 203 -14.22 -7.28 -9.84
C ARG A 203 -15.07 -6.02 -9.83
N ASP A 204 -15.41 -5.51 -8.66
CA ASP A 204 -16.34 -4.41 -8.51
C ASP A 204 -15.68 -3.04 -8.75
N PRO A 205 -16.40 -2.06 -9.36
CA PRO A 205 -15.92 -0.70 -9.53
C PRO A 205 -15.40 0.00 -8.26
N ILE A 206 -15.85 -0.38 -7.06
CA ILE A 206 -15.29 0.14 -5.79
C ILE A 206 -13.79 -0.11 -5.66
N PHE A 207 -13.28 -1.18 -6.26
CA PHE A 207 -11.85 -1.54 -6.32
C PHE A 207 -11.22 -1.17 -7.68
N ALA A 208 -11.75 -0.17 -8.38
CA ALA A 208 -11.13 0.35 -9.58
C ALA A 208 -9.74 0.93 -9.26
N GLY A 209 -8.73 0.54 -10.04
CA GLY A 209 -7.33 0.97 -9.87
C GLY A 209 -6.48 -0.01 -9.04
N ARG A 210 -5.27 0.42 -8.69
CA ARG A 210 -4.35 -0.32 -7.81
C ARG A 210 -4.71 -0.10 -6.34
N GLN A 211 -4.73 -1.19 -5.57
CA GLN A 211 -4.90 -1.20 -4.12
C GLN A 211 -3.54 -1.41 -3.45
N LEU A 212 -2.77 -0.34 -3.30
CA LEU A 212 -1.34 -0.44 -2.97
C LEU A 212 -1.10 -1.03 -1.57
N ALA A 213 -1.98 -0.77 -0.59
CA ALA A 213 -1.89 -1.41 0.72
C ALA A 213 -2.18 -2.93 0.68
N TYR A 214 -3.15 -3.34 -0.15
CA TYR A 214 -3.42 -4.77 -0.37
C TYR A 214 -2.31 -5.44 -1.17
N GLU A 215 -1.73 -4.74 -2.15
CA GLU A 215 -0.54 -5.20 -2.86
C GLU A 215 0.60 -5.46 -1.86
N GLU A 216 0.85 -4.56 -0.90
CA GLU A 216 1.85 -4.79 0.14
C GLU A 216 1.56 -6.01 1.02
N LEU A 217 0.30 -6.24 1.39
CA LEU A 217 -0.10 -7.45 2.10
C LEU A 217 0.26 -8.72 1.31
N LEU A 218 -0.05 -8.73 0.01
CA LEU A 218 0.24 -9.87 -0.86
C LEU A 218 1.75 -10.15 -0.96
N ARG A 219 2.57 -9.09 -1.01
CA ARG A 219 4.03 -9.21 -1.11
C ARG A 219 4.66 -9.67 0.20
N SER A 220 4.35 -9.00 1.29
CA SER A 220 4.91 -9.28 2.61
C SER A 220 4.60 -10.70 3.10
N GLU A 221 3.42 -11.23 2.75
CA GLU A 221 2.98 -12.58 3.12
C GLU A 221 3.15 -13.62 2.01
N ARG A 222 3.81 -13.27 0.89
CA ARG A 222 4.06 -14.13 -0.28
C ARG A 222 2.83 -14.93 -0.75
N LEU A 223 1.70 -14.24 -0.90
CA LEU A 223 0.41 -14.88 -1.20
C LEU A 223 0.21 -15.11 -2.71
N SER A 224 0.96 -16.06 -3.30
CA SER A 224 1.03 -16.31 -4.75
C SER A 224 -0.34 -16.41 -5.44
N ASP A 225 -1.24 -17.28 -4.96
CA ASP A 225 -2.56 -17.47 -5.58
C ASP A 225 -3.45 -16.24 -5.53
N ALA A 226 -3.40 -15.50 -4.41
CA ALA A 226 -4.18 -14.29 -4.23
C ALA A 226 -3.63 -13.16 -5.10
N ALA A 227 -2.30 -13.03 -5.19
CA ALA A 227 -1.61 -12.10 -6.09
C ALA A 227 -1.94 -12.39 -7.56
N TRP A 228 -1.94 -13.66 -7.97
CA TRP A 228 -2.33 -14.03 -9.33
C TRP A 228 -3.75 -13.60 -9.68
N ARG A 229 -4.72 -13.89 -8.79
CA ARG A 229 -6.12 -13.49 -9.00
C ARG A 229 -6.25 -11.97 -9.09
N TYR A 230 -5.53 -11.25 -8.25
CA TYR A 230 -5.48 -9.79 -8.26
C TYR A 230 -4.94 -9.26 -9.61
N CYS A 231 -3.75 -9.70 -10.02
CA CYS A 231 -3.12 -9.31 -11.27
C CYS A 231 -3.99 -9.61 -12.50
N LYS A 232 -4.61 -10.80 -12.57
CA LYS A 232 -5.49 -11.15 -13.71
C LYS A 232 -6.63 -10.16 -13.94
N VAL A 233 -7.19 -9.58 -12.88
CA VAL A 233 -8.30 -8.63 -13.02
C VAL A 233 -7.81 -7.24 -13.32
N ARG A 234 -6.71 -6.82 -12.71
CA ARG A 234 -6.15 -5.48 -12.91
C ARG A 234 -5.44 -5.34 -14.26
N CYS A 235 -4.75 -6.37 -14.72
CA CYS A 235 -4.11 -6.38 -16.04
C CYS A 235 -5.11 -6.55 -17.20
N ARG A 236 -6.33 -7.07 -16.96
CA ARG A 236 -7.40 -7.22 -17.97
C ARG A 236 -8.48 -6.14 -17.91
N SER A 237 -8.38 -5.21 -16.96
CA SER A 237 -9.38 -4.15 -16.82
C SER A 237 -9.37 -3.26 -18.06
N ARG A 238 -10.53 -3.10 -18.71
CA ARG A 238 -10.71 -2.24 -19.90
C ARG A 238 -10.32 -0.77 -19.67
N TYR A 239 -10.07 -0.39 -18.43
CA TYR A 239 -9.76 0.97 -17.98
C TYR A 239 -8.29 1.16 -17.59
N VAL A 240 -7.43 0.14 -17.75
CA VAL A 240 -6.00 0.21 -17.38
C VAL A 240 -5.15 0.33 -18.64
N VAL A 241 -4.29 1.36 -18.68
CA VAL A 241 -3.31 1.53 -19.76
C VAL A 241 -2.33 0.35 -19.72
N ALA A 242 -1.95 -0.19 -20.88
CA ALA A 242 -1.09 -1.37 -20.98
C ALA A 242 0.23 -1.25 -20.17
N SER A 243 0.77 -0.03 -20.02
CA SER A 243 1.94 0.25 -19.18
C SER A 243 1.72 -0.06 -17.70
N THR A 244 0.58 0.33 -17.14
CA THR A 244 0.25 0.08 -15.73
C THR A 244 0.02 -1.41 -15.44
N ALA A 245 -0.50 -2.16 -16.42
CA ALA A 245 -0.64 -3.61 -16.31
C ALA A 245 0.72 -4.32 -16.28
N ALA A 246 1.68 -3.85 -17.09
CA ALA A 246 3.05 -4.36 -17.10
C ALA A 246 3.79 -4.04 -15.80
N GLU A 247 3.71 -2.80 -15.31
CA GLU A 247 4.30 -2.39 -14.03
C GLU A 247 3.79 -3.22 -12.85
N LEU A 248 2.47 -3.49 -12.81
CA LEU A 248 1.89 -4.33 -11.76
C LEU A 248 2.41 -5.76 -11.84
N MET A 249 2.44 -6.35 -13.04
CA MET A 249 2.93 -7.72 -13.22
C MET A 249 4.42 -7.83 -12.88
N ASP A 250 5.21 -6.82 -13.25
CA ASP A 250 6.63 -6.76 -12.93
C ASP A 250 6.86 -6.70 -11.41
N THR A 251 6.12 -5.83 -10.72
CA THR A 251 6.16 -5.67 -9.25
C THR A 251 5.76 -6.96 -8.50
N MET A 252 4.82 -7.73 -9.06
CA MET A 252 4.27 -8.93 -8.42
C MET A 252 4.95 -10.22 -8.85
N PHE A 253 5.88 -10.17 -9.81
CA PHE A 253 6.46 -11.36 -10.45
C PHE A 253 7.01 -12.35 -9.43
N ASP A 254 7.86 -11.88 -8.51
CA ASP A 254 8.59 -12.73 -7.55
C ASP A 254 7.69 -13.52 -6.59
N ILE A 255 6.41 -13.15 -6.50
CA ILE A 255 5.40 -13.83 -5.66
C ILE A 255 4.50 -14.70 -6.54
N VAL A 256 4.03 -14.17 -7.66
CA VAL A 256 3.10 -14.89 -8.54
C VAL A 256 3.80 -16.09 -9.20
N VAL A 257 5.10 -15.98 -9.47
CA VAL A 257 5.88 -17.04 -10.12
C VAL A 257 5.97 -18.33 -9.28
N GLU A 258 5.80 -18.25 -7.95
CA GLU A 258 5.91 -19.43 -7.08
C GLU A 258 4.93 -20.55 -7.46
N HIS A 259 3.69 -20.22 -7.83
CA HIS A 259 2.68 -21.19 -8.22
C HIS A 259 2.18 -21.02 -9.67
N HIS A 260 2.42 -19.87 -10.29
CA HIS A 260 1.85 -19.51 -11.61
C HIS A 260 2.94 -19.14 -12.62
N ALA A 261 4.14 -19.71 -12.49
CA ALA A 261 5.31 -19.36 -13.30
C ALA A 261 5.04 -19.33 -14.80
N GLU A 262 4.45 -20.40 -15.34
CA GLU A 262 4.20 -20.52 -16.78
C GLU A 262 3.22 -19.46 -17.29
N ASP A 263 2.15 -19.20 -16.54
CA ASP A 263 1.12 -18.24 -16.91
C ASP A 263 1.66 -16.81 -16.91
N VAL A 264 2.48 -16.45 -15.91
CA VAL A 264 3.13 -15.15 -15.82
C VAL A 264 4.13 -14.96 -16.94
N CYS A 265 4.96 -15.97 -17.21
CA CYS A 265 5.92 -15.91 -18.31
C CYS A 265 5.21 -15.77 -19.67
N ASN A 266 4.07 -16.44 -19.86
CA ASN A 266 3.25 -16.27 -21.07
C ASN A 266 2.75 -14.82 -21.23
N ILE A 267 2.36 -14.15 -20.14
CA ILE A 267 1.95 -12.74 -20.17
C ILE A 267 3.15 -11.84 -20.50
N LEU A 268 4.29 -12.03 -19.84
CA LEU A 268 5.48 -11.20 -20.03
C LEU A 268 6.11 -11.38 -21.42
N LEU A 269 6.06 -12.57 -22.00
CA LEU A 269 6.54 -12.83 -23.36
C LEU A 269 5.55 -12.36 -24.44
N SER A 270 4.27 -12.14 -24.11
CA SER A 270 3.25 -11.75 -25.09
C SER A 270 3.59 -10.45 -25.87
N PRO A 271 4.07 -9.37 -25.24
CA PRO A 271 4.52 -8.17 -25.95
C PRO A 271 5.69 -8.41 -26.91
N LEU A 272 6.47 -9.48 -26.73
CA LEU A 272 7.57 -9.81 -27.64
C LEU A 272 7.07 -10.54 -28.89
N ARG A 273 5.89 -11.18 -28.82
CA ARG A 273 5.25 -11.89 -29.93
C ARG A 273 4.50 -10.96 -30.88
N ASP A 274 4.09 -9.80 -30.40
CA ASP A 274 3.45 -8.76 -31.18
C ASP A 274 4.51 -7.87 -31.86
N ALA A 275 4.63 -7.94 -33.18
CA ALA A 275 5.61 -7.17 -33.95
C ALA A 275 5.39 -5.64 -33.86
N ASP A 276 4.15 -5.21 -33.58
CA ASP A 276 3.78 -3.79 -33.44
C ASP A 276 3.94 -3.27 -32.00
N SER A 277 4.35 -4.15 -31.09
CA SER A 277 4.55 -3.83 -29.68
C SER A 277 5.54 -2.67 -29.50
N PRO A 278 5.25 -1.71 -28.59
CA PRO A 278 6.13 -0.57 -28.32
C PRO A 278 7.58 -0.96 -28.01
N ILE A 279 7.78 -2.09 -27.34
CA ILE A 279 9.10 -2.59 -26.93
C ILE A 279 9.97 -3.03 -28.13
N LEU A 280 9.36 -3.29 -29.29
CA LEU A 280 10.06 -3.76 -30.49
C LEU A 280 10.23 -2.68 -31.57
N LYS A 281 9.75 -1.45 -31.34
CA LYS A 281 9.69 -0.38 -32.36
C LYS A 281 11.04 0.12 -32.87
N SER A 282 12.09 0.13 -32.04
CA SER A 282 13.40 0.68 -32.43
C SER A 282 14.55 -0.08 -31.79
N ASP A 283 15.75 0.05 -32.36
CA ASP A 283 16.99 -0.54 -31.81
C ASP A 283 17.66 0.33 -30.74
N SER A 284 16.85 1.03 -29.93
CA SER A 284 17.38 1.85 -28.83
C SER A 284 17.95 0.95 -27.73
N PRO A 285 19.02 1.39 -27.02
CA PRO A 285 19.60 0.61 -25.95
C PRO A 285 18.60 0.32 -24.82
N GLU A 286 17.69 1.24 -24.52
CA GLU A 286 16.68 1.10 -23.47
C GLU A 286 15.67 0.00 -23.82
N LEU A 287 15.14 0.02 -25.04
CA LEU A 287 14.18 -1.00 -25.49
C LEU A 287 14.83 -2.38 -25.64
N VAL A 288 16.08 -2.43 -26.13
CA VAL A 288 16.84 -3.69 -26.17
C VAL A 288 17.05 -4.25 -24.78
N ALA A 289 17.43 -3.41 -23.81
CA ALA A 289 17.59 -3.84 -22.41
C ALA A 289 16.29 -4.42 -21.85
N GLN A 290 15.15 -3.76 -22.08
CA GLN A 290 13.83 -4.26 -21.63
C GLN A 290 13.49 -5.63 -22.24
N VAL A 291 13.76 -5.86 -23.54
CA VAL A 291 13.52 -7.17 -24.17
C VAL A 291 14.36 -8.26 -23.49
N ILE A 292 15.65 -8.00 -23.30
CA ILE A 292 16.58 -8.96 -22.71
C ILE A 292 16.26 -9.22 -21.24
N GLU A 293 15.85 -8.20 -20.50
CA GLU A 293 15.41 -8.31 -19.11
C GLU A 293 14.19 -9.24 -18.98
N VAL A 294 13.17 -9.05 -19.82
CA VAL A 294 11.99 -9.92 -19.84
C VAL A 294 12.37 -11.38 -20.14
N LEU A 295 13.23 -11.61 -21.14
CA LEU A 295 13.67 -12.96 -21.51
C LEU A 295 14.46 -13.63 -20.37
N ARG A 296 15.38 -12.90 -19.73
CA ARG A 296 16.12 -13.40 -18.56
C ARG A 296 15.23 -13.68 -17.37
N LYS A 297 14.22 -12.84 -17.11
CA LYS A 297 13.27 -13.03 -16.01
C LYS A 297 12.47 -14.33 -16.19
N CYS A 298 12.12 -14.67 -17.43
CA CYS A 298 11.35 -15.88 -17.76
C CYS A 298 12.22 -17.14 -17.90
N GLN A 299 13.53 -16.99 -18.17
CA GLN A 299 14.44 -18.11 -18.44
C GLN A 299 14.36 -19.24 -17.41
N PRO A 300 14.42 -18.99 -16.08
CA PRO A 300 14.46 -20.08 -15.08
C PRO A 300 13.19 -20.95 -15.07
N TYR A 301 12.10 -20.47 -15.66
CA TYR A 301 10.78 -21.09 -15.56
C TYR A 301 10.30 -21.70 -16.88
N VAL A 302 10.70 -21.13 -18.01
CA VAL A 302 10.26 -21.55 -19.35
C VAL A 302 11.41 -21.51 -20.37
N GLU A 303 12.55 -22.11 -20.01
CA GLU A 303 13.81 -22.07 -20.77
C GLU A 303 13.62 -22.34 -22.29
N ASN A 304 12.98 -23.45 -22.65
CA ASN A 304 12.76 -23.82 -24.05
C ASN A 304 11.99 -22.74 -24.83
N ARG A 305 10.96 -22.14 -24.21
CA ARG A 305 10.18 -21.06 -24.84
C ARG A 305 11.03 -19.79 -24.98
N VAL A 306 11.85 -19.47 -24.00
CA VAL A 306 12.77 -18.32 -24.08
C VAL A 306 13.79 -18.54 -25.20
N HIS A 307 14.31 -19.75 -25.35
CA HIS A 307 15.21 -20.11 -26.44
C HIS A 307 14.54 -19.92 -27.81
N GLU A 308 13.34 -20.47 -27.99
CA GLU A 308 12.54 -20.31 -29.22
C GLU A 308 12.24 -18.84 -29.55
N GLU A 309 11.87 -18.04 -28.54
CA GLU A 309 11.62 -16.61 -28.73
C GLU A 309 12.90 -15.84 -29.08
N CYS A 310 14.05 -16.20 -28.50
CA CYS A 310 15.33 -15.60 -28.86
C CYS A 310 15.71 -15.87 -30.32
N GLU A 311 15.60 -17.12 -30.77
CA GLU A 311 15.84 -17.52 -32.17
C GLU A 311 14.88 -16.79 -33.13
N ARG A 312 13.59 -16.73 -32.79
CA ARG A 312 12.58 -16.02 -33.59
C ARG A 312 12.90 -14.53 -33.71
N LEU A 313 13.15 -13.84 -32.59
CA LEU A 313 13.48 -12.41 -32.59
C LEU A 313 14.80 -12.14 -33.34
N TYR A 314 15.79 -13.02 -33.18
CA TYR A 314 17.05 -12.95 -33.92
C TYR A 314 16.79 -13.03 -35.43
N ALA A 315 16.03 -14.03 -35.89
CA ALA A 315 15.72 -14.22 -37.31
C ALA A 315 14.88 -13.06 -37.90
N MET A 316 13.94 -12.53 -37.12
CA MET A 316 12.98 -11.51 -37.56
C MET A 316 13.63 -10.12 -37.72
N TYR A 317 14.44 -9.68 -36.75
CA TYR A 317 14.99 -8.32 -36.73
C TYR A 317 16.42 -8.22 -37.27
N ARG A 318 16.60 -8.50 -38.56
CA ARG A 318 17.93 -8.54 -39.23
C ARG A 318 18.73 -7.23 -39.16
N HIS A 319 18.04 -6.10 -39.14
CA HIS A 319 18.65 -4.76 -39.17
C HIS A 319 18.94 -4.19 -37.77
N ARG A 320 18.45 -4.83 -36.71
CA ARG A 320 18.63 -4.39 -35.31
C ARG A 320 19.89 -5.02 -34.71
N GLN A 321 21.05 -4.44 -35.02
CA GLN A 321 22.34 -5.02 -34.66
C GLN A 321 22.54 -5.14 -33.14
N ARG A 322 22.03 -4.18 -32.35
CA ARG A 322 22.16 -4.22 -30.89
C ARG A 322 21.33 -5.35 -30.30
N LEU A 323 20.05 -5.43 -30.67
CA LEU A 323 19.18 -6.53 -30.27
C LEU A 323 19.79 -7.89 -30.63
N ARG A 324 20.27 -8.04 -31.87
CA ARG A 324 20.91 -9.29 -32.32
C ARG A 324 22.17 -9.63 -31.54
N GLY A 325 22.98 -8.63 -31.19
CA GLY A 325 24.18 -8.82 -30.37
C GLY A 325 23.84 -9.40 -28.99
N GLU A 326 22.87 -8.80 -28.30
CA GLU A 326 22.44 -9.27 -26.97
C GLU A 326 21.71 -10.61 -27.02
N LEU A 327 20.82 -10.84 -28.00
CA LEU A 327 20.15 -12.13 -28.18
C LEU A 327 21.16 -13.26 -28.46
N LYS A 328 22.19 -13.01 -29.27
CA LYS A 328 23.26 -13.98 -29.52
C LYS A 328 24.05 -14.28 -28.25
N ARG A 329 24.23 -13.30 -27.36
CA ARG A 329 24.87 -13.52 -26.05
C ARG A 329 23.99 -14.40 -25.18
N LEU A 330 22.69 -14.08 -25.08
CA LEU A 330 21.73 -14.84 -24.29
C LEU A 330 21.59 -16.29 -24.79
N LEU A 331 21.52 -16.52 -26.10
CA LEU A 331 21.49 -17.87 -26.69
C LEU A 331 22.72 -18.71 -26.35
N ARG A 332 23.91 -18.09 -26.27
CA ARG A 332 25.13 -18.78 -25.82
C ARG A 332 25.09 -19.12 -24.34
N GLU A 333 24.56 -18.22 -23.52
CA GLU A 333 24.35 -18.44 -22.08
C GLU A 333 23.40 -19.64 -21.86
N LEU A 334 22.31 -19.73 -22.63
CA LEU A 334 21.34 -20.83 -22.59
C LEU A 334 21.95 -22.18 -23.05
N GLY A 335 22.65 -22.20 -24.19
CA GLY A 335 23.28 -23.42 -24.71
C GLY A 335 24.47 -23.94 -23.88
N SER A 336 24.96 -23.16 -22.90
CA SER A 336 26.04 -23.58 -22.00
C SER A 336 25.53 -24.31 -20.75
N SER A 337 24.23 -24.23 -20.43
CA SER A 337 23.65 -24.93 -19.25
C SER A 337 23.47 -26.43 -19.46
N GLU A 338 23.42 -26.93 -20.70
CA GLU A 338 23.26 -28.37 -20.99
C GLU A 338 24.53 -29.22 -20.70
N VAL A 339 25.68 -28.59 -20.39
CA VAL A 339 26.98 -29.30 -20.24
C VAL A 339 27.34 -29.60 -18.78
N VAL A 340 26.53 -29.14 -17.81
CA VAL A 340 26.76 -29.42 -16.38
C VAL A 340 25.51 -30.09 -15.79
N GLY A 341 25.27 -31.33 -16.21
CA GLY A 341 24.31 -32.25 -15.61
C GLY A 341 25.02 -33.35 -14.83
#